data_AF-W2TDH8-F1
#
_entry.id   AF-W2TDH8-F1
#
_cell.length_a   1.000
_cell.length_b   1.000
_cell.length_c   1.000
_cell.angle_alpha   90.00
_cell.angle_beta   90.00
_cell.angle_gamma   90.00
#
_symmetry.space_group_name_H-M   'P 1'
#
loop_
_entity.id
_entity.type
_entity.pdbx_description
1 polymer ?
#
loop_
_entity_poly.entity_id
_entity_poly.type
_entity_poly.pdbx_seq_one_letter_code
_entity_poly.pdbx_strand_id
1 'polypeptide(L)'
;MTLFNVALRPLESGKFIVEHGRLIKINENGVQRVAQMIYDAAKDGSIAEVEFSAHSVHPKGKGRTVVDWVFLTDTVNFSFWPDQGSSYDVTYEETKYTGYFAACAAINKAIDSGLDVTSAEWMANASKKEVDTMFRSDGGELL
;
A
#
# COMPACT_ATOMS: atom_id res chain seq x y z
N MET A 1 0.81 -25.30 33.63
CA MET A 1 1.13 -25.64 32.23
C MET A 1 0.80 -24.40 31.41
N THR A 2 1.78 -23.50 31.26
CA THR A 2 1.58 -22.14 30.76
C THR A 2 1.96 -22.13 29.29
N LEU A 3 1.00 -22.42 28.42
CA LEU A 3 1.22 -22.41 26.97
C LEU A 3 0.75 -21.06 26.42
N PHE A 4 1.69 -20.35 25.80
CA PHE A 4 1.56 -19.11 25.02
C PHE A 4 1.37 -17.80 25.81
N ASN A 5 2.47 -17.24 26.32
CA ASN A 5 2.50 -15.85 26.81
C ASN A 5 3.39 -14.93 25.96
N VAL A 6 3.70 -15.31 24.71
CA VAL A 6 4.47 -14.49 23.77
C VAL A 6 3.89 -14.67 22.37
N ALA A 7 3.61 -13.57 21.68
CA ALA A 7 3.23 -13.59 20.27
C ALA A 7 4.41 -14.10 19.42
N LEU A 8 4.18 -15.09 18.57
CA LEU A 8 5.18 -15.58 17.63
C LEU A 8 5.54 -14.50 16.60
N ARG A 9 6.81 -14.42 16.19
CA ARG A 9 7.22 -13.51 15.09
C ARG A 9 6.58 -13.97 13.77
N PRO A 10 6.45 -13.10 12.75
CA PRO A 10 5.78 -13.44 11.49
C PRO A 10 6.25 -14.77 10.86
N LEU A 11 7.56 -15.02 10.84
CA LEU A 11 8.14 -16.28 10.34
C LEU A 11 7.71 -17.50 11.16
N GLU A 12 7.76 -17.40 12.49
CA GLU A 12 7.41 -18.49 13.41
C GLU A 12 5.91 -18.77 13.37
N SER A 13 5.08 -17.72 13.30
CA SER A 13 3.63 -17.81 13.09
C SER A 13 3.30 -18.52 11.79
N GLY A 14 3.90 -18.09 10.67
CA GLY A 14 3.67 -18.70 9.36
C GLY A 14 4.07 -20.18 9.35
N LYS A 15 5.23 -20.51 9.92
CA LYS A 15 5.69 -21.90 10.08
C LYS A 15 4.70 -22.73 10.89
N PHE A 16 4.26 -22.24 12.05
CA PHE A 16 3.30 -22.93 12.90
C PHE A 16 1.99 -23.22 12.17
N ILE A 17 1.46 -22.24 11.43
CA ILE A 17 0.24 -22.38 10.63
C ILE A 17 0.40 -23.47 9.56
N VAL A 18 1.53 -23.49 8.85
CA VAL A 18 1.79 -24.48 7.79
C VAL A 18 1.94 -25.89 8.36
N GLU A 19 2.62 -26.04 9.51
CA GLU A 19 2.85 -27.33 10.15
C GLU A 19 1.59 -27.96 10.76
N HIS A 20 0.64 -27.14 11.22
CA HIS A 20 -0.55 -27.62 11.95
C HIS A 20 -1.87 -27.43 11.18
N GLY A 21 -1.87 -26.63 10.10
CA GLY A 21 -3.04 -26.35 9.28
C GLY A 21 -3.49 -27.58 8.48
N ARG A 22 -4.80 -27.85 8.45
CA ARG A 22 -5.38 -29.00 7.73
C ARG A 22 -6.13 -28.61 6.45
N LEU A 23 -6.66 -27.39 6.40
CA LEU A 23 -7.53 -26.90 5.32
C LEU A 23 -6.77 -26.13 4.24
N ILE A 24 -5.55 -25.68 4.52
CA ILE A 24 -4.73 -24.88 3.63
C ILE A 24 -3.36 -25.55 3.55
N LYS A 25 -2.80 -25.64 2.34
CA LYS A 25 -1.47 -26.20 2.09
C LYS A 25 -0.71 -25.29 1.14
N ILE A 26 0.62 -25.26 1.26
CA ILE A 26 1.48 -24.59 0.30
C ILE A 26 1.48 -25.38 -1.02
N ASN A 27 1.33 -24.68 -2.14
CA ASN A 27 1.53 -25.27 -3.46
C ASN A 27 3.00 -25.11 -3.85
N GLU A 28 3.85 -26.08 -3.50
CA GLU A 28 5.30 -26.04 -3.76
C GLU A 28 5.62 -25.83 -5.25
N ASN A 29 4.89 -26.49 -6.14
CA ASN A 29 5.04 -26.30 -7.59
C ASN A 29 4.68 -24.86 -8.00
N GLY A 30 3.68 -24.27 -7.36
CA GLY A 30 3.32 -22.86 -7.55
C GLY A 30 4.41 -21.91 -7.08
N VAL A 31 4.99 -22.16 -5.89
CA VAL A 31 6.11 -21.38 -5.35
C VAL A 31 7.30 -21.42 -6.32
N GLN A 32 7.69 -22.59 -6.80
CA GLN A 32 8.79 -22.73 -7.75
C GLN A 32 8.52 -21.99 -9.07
N ARG A 33 7.30 -22.08 -9.61
CA ARG A 33 6.93 -21.34 -10.83
C ARG A 33 7.04 -19.82 -10.64
N VAL A 34 6.51 -19.30 -9.53
CA VAL A 34 6.59 -17.86 -9.23
C VAL A 34 8.04 -17.42 -9.00
N ALA A 35 8.84 -18.22 -8.29
CA ALA A 35 10.26 -17.94 -8.11
C ALA A 35 11.00 -17.88 -9.46
N GLN A 36 10.70 -18.80 -10.38
CA GLN A 36 11.26 -18.79 -11.73
C GLN A 36 10.82 -17.55 -12.51
N MET A 37 9.54 -17.15 -12.44
CA MET A 37 9.04 -15.92 -13.08
C MET A 37 9.77 -14.67 -12.58
N ILE A 38 9.96 -14.54 -11.26
CA ILE A 38 10.69 -13.42 -10.66
C ILE A 38 12.16 -13.44 -11.10
N TYR A 39 12.80 -14.62 -11.09
CA TYR A 39 14.18 -14.77 -11.52
C TYR A 39 14.37 -14.37 -12.99
N ASP A 40 13.50 -14.85 -13.88
CA ASP A 40 13.57 -14.54 -15.30
C ASP A 40 13.36 -13.03 -15.54
N ALA A 41 12.38 -12.43 -14.87
CA ALA A 41 12.14 -10.98 -14.93
C ALA A 41 13.31 -10.15 -14.38
N ALA A 42 13.97 -10.62 -13.32
CA ALA A 42 15.17 -9.96 -12.80
C ALA A 42 16.37 -10.12 -13.74
N LYS A 43 16.47 -11.27 -14.41
CA LYS A 43 17.56 -11.58 -15.33
C LYS A 43 17.45 -10.82 -16.64
N ASP A 44 16.25 -10.67 -17.18
CA ASP A 44 16.01 -9.92 -18.42
C ASP A 44 15.76 -8.41 -18.20
N GLY A 45 15.59 -8.00 -16.94
CA GLY A 45 15.42 -6.60 -16.54
C GLY A 45 13.97 -6.11 -16.55
N SER A 46 13.00 -6.93 -16.99
CA SER A 46 11.58 -6.57 -16.99
C SER A 46 10.99 -6.39 -15.59
N ILE A 47 11.68 -6.87 -14.55
CA ILE A 47 11.28 -6.63 -13.16
C ILE A 47 11.14 -5.13 -12.85
N ALA A 48 11.91 -4.27 -13.51
CA ALA A 48 11.85 -2.82 -13.34
C ALA A 48 10.49 -2.21 -13.73
N GLU A 49 9.69 -2.89 -14.56
CA GLU A 49 8.35 -2.44 -14.97
C GLU A 49 7.29 -2.64 -13.88
N VAL A 50 7.56 -3.54 -12.94
CA VAL A 50 6.65 -3.92 -11.84
C VAL A 50 7.20 -3.55 -10.47
N GLU A 51 8.34 -2.87 -10.42
CA GLU A 51 8.89 -2.33 -9.17
C GLU A 51 7.94 -1.28 -8.58
N PHE A 52 8.00 -1.14 -7.25
CA PHE A 52 7.25 -0.11 -6.53
C PHE A 52 7.46 1.27 -7.17
N SER A 53 8.70 1.63 -7.50
CA SER A 53 9.01 2.92 -8.12
C SER A 53 8.57 3.06 -9.58
N ALA A 54 8.06 2.01 -10.23
CA ALA A 54 7.57 2.08 -11.62
C ALA A 54 6.24 2.84 -11.70
N HIS A 55 5.36 2.68 -10.71
CA HIS A 55 4.03 3.33 -10.71
C HIS A 55 4.15 4.86 -10.60
N SER A 56 3.47 5.59 -11.49
CA SER A 56 3.49 7.06 -11.59
C SER A 56 3.18 7.75 -10.26
N VAL A 57 2.22 7.21 -9.50
CA VAL A 57 1.75 7.79 -8.23
C VAL A 57 2.58 7.38 -7.00
N HIS A 58 3.60 6.56 -7.16
CA HIS A 58 4.53 6.26 -6.07
C HIS A 58 5.68 7.26 -6.00
N PRO A 59 6.23 7.50 -4.80
CA PRO A 59 7.31 8.46 -4.61
C PRO A 59 8.54 8.01 -5.42
N LYS A 60 9.15 8.98 -6.12
CA LYS A 60 10.34 8.75 -6.93
C LYS A 60 11.60 9.14 -6.16
N GLY A 61 12.70 8.46 -6.46
CA GLY A 61 14.02 8.77 -5.89
C GLY A 61 14.32 8.02 -4.60
N LYS A 62 15.10 8.66 -3.72
CA LYS A 62 15.62 8.06 -2.47
C LYS A 62 15.67 9.12 -1.37
N GLY A 63 15.74 8.67 -0.12
CA GLY A 63 15.95 9.52 1.04
C GLY A 63 14.69 9.70 1.88
N ARG A 64 14.75 10.66 2.81
CA ARG A 64 13.74 10.82 3.86
C ARG A 64 12.35 11.12 3.32
N THR A 65 12.21 11.96 2.29
CA THR A 65 10.91 12.29 1.69
C THR A 65 10.17 11.06 1.17
N VAL A 66 10.89 10.11 0.56
CA VAL A 66 10.31 8.83 0.10
C VAL A 66 9.85 8.00 1.30
N VAL A 67 10.66 7.95 2.36
CA VAL A 67 10.32 7.18 3.59
C VAL A 67 9.12 7.79 4.30
N ASP A 68 9.06 9.11 4.44
CA ASP A 68 7.98 9.82 5.11
C ASP A 68 6.66 9.67 4.29
N TRP A 69 6.74 9.69 2.96
CA TRP A 69 5.60 9.37 2.09
C TRP A 69 5.12 7.93 2.29
N VAL A 70 6.03 6.95 2.28
CA VAL A 70 5.67 5.53 2.49
C VAL A 70 5.04 5.33 3.86
N PHE A 71 5.56 5.98 4.89
CA PHE A 71 5.01 5.93 6.23
C PHE A 71 3.57 6.46 6.29
N LEU A 72 3.30 7.62 5.69
CA LEU A 72 1.94 8.16 5.59
C LEU A 72 1.02 7.18 4.86
N THR A 73 1.42 6.73 3.66
CA THR A 73 0.62 5.83 2.83
C THR A 73 0.31 4.53 3.55
N ASP A 74 1.27 3.90 4.22
CA ASP A 74 1.06 2.67 4.99
C ASP A 74 0.13 2.90 6.20
N THR A 75 0.19 4.07 6.83
CA THR A 75 -0.71 4.43 7.94
C THR A 75 -2.17 4.50 7.49
N VAL A 76 -2.41 4.93 6.24
CA VAL A 76 -3.76 5.04 5.67
C VAL A 76 -4.16 3.86 4.79
N ASN A 77 -3.30 2.85 4.63
CA ASN A 77 -3.55 1.70 3.77
C ASN A 77 -4.52 0.68 4.38
N PHE A 78 -5.59 1.16 4.99
CA PHE A 78 -6.71 0.37 5.45
C PHE A 78 -7.78 0.35 4.34
N SER A 79 -7.52 -0.40 3.28
CA SER A 79 -8.60 -0.93 2.44
C SER A 79 -9.53 0.16 1.84
N PHE A 80 -9.08 0.83 0.77
CA PHE A 80 -9.87 1.78 -0.05
C PHE A 80 -10.94 1.05 -0.91
N TRP A 81 -11.75 0.20 -0.28
CA TRP A 81 -12.83 -0.54 -0.92
C TRP A 81 -14.13 0.25 -0.74
N PRO A 82 -14.64 0.86 -1.80
CA PRO A 82 -15.95 1.49 -1.74
C PRO A 82 -17.03 0.42 -1.48
N ASP A 83 -18.17 0.86 -0.94
CA ASP A 83 -19.37 0.03 -0.86
C ASP A 83 -19.75 -0.53 -2.24
N GLN A 84 -20.46 -1.66 -2.24
CA GLN A 84 -20.89 -2.30 -3.48
C GLN A 84 -21.71 -1.32 -4.35
N GLY A 85 -21.20 -1.03 -5.55
CA GLY A 85 -21.82 -0.09 -6.49
C GLY A 85 -21.28 1.34 -6.42
N SER A 86 -20.33 1.62 -5.52
CA SER A 86 -19.58 2.88 -5.47
C SER A 86 -18.15 2.69 -5.99
N SER A 87 -17.49 3.79 -6.39
CA SER A 87 -16.08 3.85 -6.76
C SER A 87 -15.37 4.91 -5.95
N TYR A 88 -14.21 4.55 -5.40
CA TYR A 88 -13.22 5.53 -4.93
C TYR A 88 -12.22 5.78 -6.05
N ASP A 89 -12.39 6.91 -6.76
CA ASP A 89 -11.53 7.33 -7.84
C ASP A 89 -11.04 8.76 -7.68
N VAL A 90 -9.77 8.98 -8.05
CA VAL A 90 -9.09 10.27 -7.96
C VAL A 90 -8.35 10.52 -9.26
N THR A 91 -8.62 11.66 -9.91
CA THR A 91 -7.87 12.10 -11.08
C THR A 91 -6.66 12.93 -10.67
N TYR A 92 -5.49 12.54 -11.15
CA TYR A 92 -4.20 13.20 -10.95
C TYR A 92 -3.38 13.14 -12.25
N GLU A 93 -2.80 14.27 -12.67
CA GLU A 93 -2.06 14.40 -13.94
C GLU A 93 -2.82 13.78 -15.13
N GLU A 94 -4.09 14.19 -15.30
CA GLU A 94 -4.99 13.72 -16.37
C GLU A 94 -5.33 12.21 -16.35
N THR A 95 -4.82 11.47 -15.36
CA THR A 95 -5.04 10.03 -15.21
C THR A 95 -5.97 9.76 -14.05
N LYS A 96 -7.00 8.93 -14.29
CA LYS A 96 -7.91 8.46 -13.25
C LYS A 96 -7.36 7.20 -12.58
N TYR A 97 -7.20 7.25 -11.26
CA TYR A 97 -6.76 6.12 -10.45
C TYR A 97 -7.91 5.58 -9.59
N THR A 98 -7.82 4.30 -9.21
CA THR A 98 -8.80 3.62 -8.35
C THR A 98 -8.12 2.85 -7.21
N GLY A 99 -8.88 2.55 -6.15
CA GLY A 99 -8.41 1.76 -5.01
C GLY A 99 -7.17 2.38 -4.35
N TYR A 100 -6.17 1.54 -4.05
CA TYR A 100 -4.91 1.98 -3.45
C TYR A 100 -4.20 3.08 -4.27
N PHE A 101 -4.21 3.01 -5.60
CA PHE A 101 -3.57 4.05 -6.42
C PHE A 101 -4.33 5.38 -6.39
N ALA A 102 -5.64 5.39 -6.16
CA ALA A 102 -6.39 6.62 -5.95
C ALA A 102 -5.96 7.33 -4.65
N ALA A 103 -5.66 6.56 -3.61
CA ALA A 103 -5.13 7.12 -2.37
C ALA A 103 -3.74 7.75 -2.56
N CYS A 104 -2.86 7.06 -3.29
CA CYS A 104 -1.55 7.59 -3.67
C CYS A 104 -1.68 8.90 -4.46
N ALA A 105 -2.62 8.93 -5.43
CA ALA A 105 -2.92 10.12 -6.21
C ALA A 105 -3.44 11.28 -5.32
N ALA A 106 -4.32 11.00 -4.36
CA ALA A 106 -4.81 11.99 -3.40
C ALA A 106 -3.69 12.59 -2.53
N ILE A 107 -2.78 11.74 -2.02
CA ILE A 107 -1.60 12.18 -1.26
C ILE A 107 -0.73 13.09 -2.11
N ASN A 108 -0.44 12.71 -3.37
CA ASN A 108 0.39 13.53 -4.25
C ASN A 108 -0.28 14.87 -4.59
N LYS A 109 -1.60 14.90 -4.82
CA LYS A 109 -2.35 16.16 -4.98
C LYS A 109 -2.22 17.08 -3.78
N ALA A 110 -2.27 16.53 -2.56
CA ALA A 110 -2.11 17.32 -1.34
C ALA A 110 -0.72 17.96 -1.26
N ILE A 111 0.32 17.16 -1.51
CA ILE A 111 1.72 17.61 -1.57
C ILE A 111 1.88 18.70 -2.63
N ASP A 112 1.37 18.49 -3.85
CA ASP A 112 1.50 19.45 -4.96
C ASP A 112 0.73 20.76 -4.70
N SER A 113 -0.34 20.70 -3.90
CA SER A 113 -1.06 21.90 -3.44
C SER A 113 -0.37 22.63 -2.27
N GLY A 114 0.77 22.12 -1.81
CA GLY A 114 1.61 22.73 -0.78
C GLY A 114 1.31 22.30 0.66
N LEU A 115 0.48 21.27 0.87
CA LEU A 115 0.28 20.69 2.21
C LEU A 115 1.43 19.75 2.54
N ASP A 116 2.07 19.95 3.69
CA ASP A 116 3.12 19.07 4.20
C ASP A 116 2.56 17.85 4.95
N VAL A 117 1.76 17.06 4.23
CA VAL A 117 1.00 15.91 4.80
C VAL A 117 1.90 14.78 5.26
N THR A 118 3.14 14.72 4.76
CA THR A 118 4.15 13.74 5.16
C THR A 118 4.87 14.10 6.46
N SER A 119 4.69 15.32 6.96
CA SER A 119 5.30 15.74 8.23
C SER A 119 4.62 15.08 9.42
N ALA A 120 5.41 14.75 10.44
CA ALA A 120 4.89 14.26 11.71
C ALA A 120 3.97 15.29 12.40
N GLU A 121 4.25 16.58 12.22
CA GLU A 121 3.43 17.66 12.78
C GLU A 121 2.03 17.69 12.16
N TRP A 122 1.93 17.58 10.83
CA TRP A 122 0.64 17.51 10.17
C TRP A 122 -0.10 16.23 10.57
N MET A 123 0.53 15.06 10.47
CA MET A 123 -0.11 13.78 10.83
C MET A 123 -0.62 13.74 12.27
N ALA A 124 0.06 14.40 13.21
CA ALA A 124 -0.34 14.44 14.61
C ALA A 124 -1.51 15.41 14.89
N ASN A 125 -1.68 16.45 14.06
CA ASN A 125 -2.61 17.54 14.34
C ASN A 125 -3.74 17.69 13.30
N ALA A 126 -3.66 16.97 12.17
CA ALA A 126 -4.64 17.04 11.11
C ALA A 126 -6.05 16.75 11.65
N SER A 127 -6.96 17.67 11.38
CA SER A 127 -8.36 17.50 11.70
C SER A 127 -9.00 16.50 10.74
N LYS A 128 -10.10 15.87 11.17
CA LYS A 128 -10.92 15.02 10.29
C LYS A 128 -11.28 15.75 8.99
N LYS A 129 -11.63 17.04 9.06
CA LYS A 129 -12.01 17.84 7.88
C LYS A 129 -10.86 17.96 6.87
N GLU A 130 -9.63 18.12 7.33
CA GLU A 130 -8.45 18.19 6.46
C GLU A 130 -8.19 16.83 5.80
N VAL A 131 -8.27 15.74 6.57
CA VAL A 131 -8.15 14.37 6.04
C VAL A 131 -9.26 14.06 5.02
N ASP A 132 -10.52 14.40 5.32
CA ASP A 132 -11.66 14.26 4.42
C ASP A 132 -11.46 15.06 3.12
N THR A 133 -10.87 16.25 3.24
CA THR A 133 -10.61 17.10 2.07
C THR A 133 -9.50 16.52 1.22
N MET A 134 -8.43 16.04 1.85
CA MET A 134 -7.30 15.40 1.20
C MET A 134 -7.72 14.16 0.40
N PHE A 135 -8.52 13.29 1.02
CA PHE A 135 -8.92 12.02 0.41
C PHE A 135 -10.27 12.08 -0.32
N ARG A 136 -10.80 13.26 -0.64
CA ARG A 136 -12.06 13.35 -1.39
C ARG A 136 -11.92 12.76 -2.81
N SER A 137 -12.83 11.86 -3.18
CA SER A 137 -12.90 11.31 -4.54
C SER A 137 -13.37 12.36 -5.55
N ASP A 138 -13.18 12.10 -6.85
CA ASP A 138 -13.72 12.96 -7.90
C ASP A 138 -15.26 13.05 -7.86
N GLY A 139 -15.93 11.99 -7.38
CA GLY A 139 -17.39 11.95 -7.16
C GLY A 139 -17.86 12.64 -5.88
N GLY A 140 -16.94 13.14 -5.05
CA GLY A 140 -17.24 13.82 -3.80
C GLY A 140 -17.37 12.90 -2.57
N GLU A 141 -17.27 11.59 -2.77
CA GLU A 141 -17.28 10.58 -1.71
C GLU A 141 -16.02 10.69 -0.83
N LEU A 142 -16.18 10.31 0.43
CA LEU A 142 -15.10 10.25 1.43
C LEU A 142 -14.73 8.79 1.70
N LEU A 143 -13.52 8.59 2.24
CA LEU A 143 -13.12 7.31 2.82
C LEU A 143 -13.74 7.06 4.18
#